data_AF-A0A8J3GC80-F1
#
_entry.id   AF-A0A8J3GC80-F1
#
_cell.length_a   1.000
_cell.length_b   1.000
_cell.length_c   1.000
_cell.angle_alpha   90.00
_cell.angle_beta   90.00
_cell.angle_gamma   90.00
#
_symmetry.space_group_name_H-M   'P 1'
#
loop_
_entity.id
_entity.type
_entity.pdbx_description
1 polymer ?
#
loop_
_entity_poly.entity_id
_entity_poly.type
_entity_poly.pdbx_seq_one_letter_code
_entity_poly.pdbx_strand_id
1 'polypeptide(L)'
;MAQNIAYLRVSTLDQDLEKNKSEILHLANDRNLGQVRFVEEKVSGKVHWRQRKIAGVLEELTSGDAILLSEFSRLGRSMLECMEIISIAVQKGIRVYTVKGAWQLDDTI
;
A
#
# COMPACT_ATOMS: atom_id res chain seq x y z
N MET A 1 14.80 -8.31 9.36
CA MET A 1 14.75 -6.89 8.92
C MET A 1 13.32 -6.61 8.50
N ALA A 2 12.76 -5.46 8.84
CA ALA A 2 11.41 -5.11 8.44
C ALA A 2 11.32 -5.01 6.91
N GLN A 3 10.27 -5.58 6.33
CA GLN A 3 10.02 -5.57 4.91
C GLN A 3 9.06 -4.43 4.56
N ASN A 4 9.39 -3.67 3.51
CA ASN A 4 8.55 -2.56 3.05
C ASN A 4 8.09 -2.82 1.62
N ILE A 5 6.78 -2.86 1.41
CA ILE A 5 6.18 -3.08 0.10
C ILE A 5 5.42 -1.84 -0.34
N ALA A 6 5.76 -1.30 -1.51
CA ALA A 6 4.98 -0.29 -2.19
C ALA A 6 3.98 -0.96 -3.14
N TYR A 7 2.69 -0.76 -2.88
CA TYR A 7 1.64 -1.32 -3.72
C TYR A 7 1.08 -0.26 -4.68
N LEU A 8 1.20 -0.51 -5.98
CA LEU A 8 0.67 0.37 -7.03
C LEU A 8 -0.32 -0.36 -7.93
N ARG A 9 -1.53 0.17 -7.99
CA ARG A 9 -2.59 -0.28 -8.91
C ARG A 9 -2.89 0.79 -9.95
N VAL A 10 -2.80 0.42 -11.23
CA VAL A 10 -3.16 1.29 -12.36
C VAL A 10 -4.24 0.67 -13.24
N SER A 11 -5.16 1.50 -13.74
CA SER A 11 -6.22 1.08 -14.67
C SER A 11 -5.87 1.38 -16.13
N THR A 12 -5.07 2.42 -16.39
CA THR A 12 -4.51 2.81 -17.70
C THR A 12 -3.02 3.15 -17.50
N LEU A 13 -2.17 2.76 -18.45
CA LEU A 13 -0.71 2.93 -18.38
C LEU A 13 -0.38 4.30 -18.96
N ASP A 14 0.01 5.25 -18.12
CA ASP A 14 0.66 6.49 -18.56
C ASP A 14 1.39 7.17 -17.38
N GLN A 15 2.20 8.18 -17.72
CA GLN A 15 3.21 8.96 -16.97
C GLN A 15 3.11 9.10 -15.43
N ASP A 16 1.96 8.85 -14.81
CA ASP A 16 1.76 8.87 -13.36
C ASP A 16 2.56 7.78 -12.61
N LEU A 17 2.93 6.66 -13.22
CA LEU A 17 3.62 5.57 -12.51
C LEU A 17 4.98 5.98 -11.92
N GLU A 18 5.83 6.60 -12.74
CA GLU A 18 7.16 7.04 -12.30
C GLU A 18 7.07 8.12 -11.24
N LYS A 19 6.10 9.03 -11.37
CA LYS A 19 5.80 10.03 -10.34
C LYS A 19 5.38 9.36 -9.03
N ASN A 20 4.42 8.43 -9.06
CA ASN A 20 3.97 7.72 -7.86
C ASN A 20 5.11 6.94 -7.20
N LYS A 21 5.97 6.28 -7.99
CA LYS A 21 7.16 5.57 -7.47
C LYS A 21 8.12 6.54 -6.78
N SER A 22 8.42 7.66 -7.42
CA SER A 22 9.30 8.69 -6.85
C SER A 22 8.74 9.25 -5.53
N GLU A 23 7.45 9.57 -5.47
CA GLU A 23 6.79 10.06 -4.26
C GLU A 23 6.79 9.02 -3.14
N ILE A 24 6.56 7.75 -3.46
CA ILE A 24 6.62 6.65 -2.48
C ILE A 24 8.04 6.46 -1.95
N LEU A 25 9.06 6.54 -2.80
CA LEU A 25 10.46 6.48 -2.36
C LEU A 25 10.82 7.65 -1.46
N HIS A 26 10.32 8.86 -1.76
CA HIS A 26 10.53 10.02 -0.91
C HIS A 26 9.90 9.81 0.49
N LEU A 27 8.67 9.31 0.54
CA LEU A 27 8.00 8.95 1.79
C LEU A 27 8.77 7.86 2.56
N ALA A 28 9.27 6.84 1.87
CA ALA A 28 10.04 5.77 2.52
C ALA A 28 11.35 6.29 3.13
N ASN A 29 12.02 7.23 2.45
CA ASN A 29 13.23 7.87 2.96
C ASN A 29 12.93 8.77 4.16
N ASP A 30 11.88 9.60 4.09
CA ASP A 30 11.40 10.44 5.20
C ASP A 30 11.12 9.60 6.46
N ARG A 31 10.54 8.41 6.27
CA ARG A 31 10.21 7.47 7.34
C ARG A 31 11.33 6.49 7.70
N ASN A 32 12.53 6.65 7.13
CA ASN A 32 13.69 5.79 7.36
C ASN A 32 13.37 4.28 7.21
N LEU A 33 12.50 3.93 6.26
CA LEU A 33 12.06 2.56 6.04
C LEU A 33 13.12 1.73 5.31
N GLY A 34 14.03 2.38 4.57
CA GLY A 34 15.10 1.70 3.83
C GLY A 34 14.61 1.15 2.49
N GLN A 35 14.97 -0.09 2.16
CA GLN A 35 14.63 -0.68 0.86
C GLN A 35 13.12 -0.92 0.74
N VAL A 36 12.57 -0.55 -0.41
CA VAL A 36 11.15 -0.74 -0.76
C VAL A 36 11.04 -1.65 -1.97
N ARG A 37 10.23 -2.71 -1.86
CA ARG A 37 9.86 -3.60 -2.96
C ARG A 37 8.57 -3.11 -3.60
N PHE A 38 8.56 -2.92 -4.91
CA PHE A 38 7.37 -2.52 -5.65
C PHE A 38 6.55 -3.72 -6.09
N VAL A 39 5.25 -3.68 -5.79
CA VAL A 39 4.24 -4.62 -6.30
C VAL A 39 3.27 -3.83 -7.16
N GLU A 40 3.45 -3.97 -8.47
CA GLU A 40 2.65 -3.28 -9.49
C GLU A 40 1.62 -4.24 -10.08
N GLU A 41 0.38 -3.78 -10.23
CA GLU A 41 -0.65 -4.50 -10.97
C GLU A 41 -1.51 -3.59 -11.86
N LYS A 42 -1.81 -4.11 -13.05
CA LYS A 42 -2.74 -3.51 -14.01
C LYS A 42 -4.07 -4.26 -13.93
N VAL A 43 -4.96 -3.79 -13.06
CA VAL A 43 -6.28 -4.41 -12.87
C VAL A 43 -7.34 -3.34 -12.65
N SER A 44 -8.57 -3.62 -13.10
CA SER A 44 -9.71 -2.77 -12.79
C SER A 44 -10.03 -2.85 -11.29
N GLY A 45 -10.40 -1.72 -10.69
CA GLY A 45 -10.98 -1.70 -9.34
C GLY A 45 -12.29 -2.49 -9.24
N LYS A 46 -12.91 -2.92 -10.34
CA LYS A 46 -14.08 -3.82 -10.31
C LYS A 46 -13.76 -5.21 -9.76
N VAL A 47 -12.51 -5.66 -9.85
CA VAL A 47 -12.06 -6.96 -9.34
C VAL A 47 -11.94 -6.89 -7.81
N HIS A 48 -12.46 -7.89 -7.11
CA HIS A 48 -12.41 -7.96 -5.65
C HIS A 48 -10.96 -8.02 -5.14
N TRP A 49 -10.61 -7.30 -4.06
CA TRP A 49 -9.23 -7.22 -3.55
C TRP A 49 -8.57 -8.57 -3.26
N ARG A 50 -9.34 -9.55 -2.79
CA ARG A 50 -8.86 -10.93 -2.56
C ARG A 50 -8.32 -11.65 -3.81
N GLN A 51 -8.70 -11.20 -5.01
CA GLN A 51 -8.19 -11.74 -6.28
C GLN A 51 -7.08 -10.88 -6.89
N ARG A 52 -6.67 -9.82 -6.18
CA ARG A 52 -5.64 -8.85 -6.59
C ARG A 52 -4.34 -9.12 -5.84
N LYS A 53 -3.22 -8.57 -6.31
CA LYS A 53 -1.91 -8.80 -5.69
C LYS A 53 -1.83 -8.28 -4.25
N ILE A 54 -2.66 -7.30 -3.89
CA ILE A 54 -2.75 -6.80 -2.51
C ILE A 54 -3.07 -7.90 -1.50
N ALA A 55 -3.85 -8.93 -1.87
CA ALA A 55 -4.14 -10.04 -0.98
C ALA A 55 -2.86 -10.81 -0.62
N GLY A 56 -2.04 -11.14 -1.62
CA GLY A 56 -0.74 -11.78 -1.40
C GLY A 56 0.23 -10.89 -0.63
N VAL A 57 0.21 -9.57 -0.83
CA VAL A 57 1.02 -8.63 -0.04
C VAL A 57 0.62 -8.67 1.44
N LEU A 58 -0.67 -8.69 1.75
CA LEU A 58 -1.15 -8.79 3.14
C LEU A 58 -0.83 -10.14 3.77
N GLU A 59 -0.68 -11.21 2.98
CA GLU A 59 -0.24 -12.53 3.45
C GLU A 59 1.27 -12.60 3.67
N GLU A 60 2.05 -11.92 2.82
CA GLU A 60 3.52 -11.87 2.88
C GLU A 60 4.01 -11.02 4.06
N LEU A 61 3.36 -9.88 4.32
CA LEU A 61 3.76 -8.95 5.37
C LEU A 61 3.35 -9.43 6.76
N THR A 62 4.23 -9.17 7.73
CA THR A 62 4.10 -9.54 9.14
C THR A 62 4.18 -8.31 10.06
N SER A 63 4.03 -8.51 11.36
CA SER A 63 4.08 -7.42 12.33
C SER A 63 5.43 -6.67 12.29
N GLY A 64 5.37 -5.35 12.24
CA GLY A 64 6.53 -4.47 12.10
C GLY A 64 6.90 -4.14 10.64
N ASP A 65 6.35 -4.85 9.67
CA ASP A 65 6.51 -4.54 8.25
C ASP A 65 5.67 -3.31 7.85
N ALA A 66 5.89 -2.81 6.64
CA ALA A 66 5.19 -1.65 6.13
C ALA A 66 4.63 -1.85 4.72
N ILE A 67 3.44 -1.30 4.50
CA ILE A 67 2.87 -1.11 3.17
C ILE A 67 2.78 0.38 2.85
N LEU A 68 3.27 0.77 1.66
CA LEU A 68 3.26 2.13 1.15
C LEU A 68 2.34 2.24 -0.06
N LEU A 69 1.58 3.34 -0.11
CA LEU A 69 0.58 3.61 -1.14
C LEU A 69 0.67 5.08 -1.57
N SER A 70 0.26 5.39 -2.80
CA SER A 70 0.06 6.80 -3.17
C SER A 70 -1.18 7.39 -2.50
N GLU A 71 -2.24 6.61 -2.34
CA GLU A 71 -3.50 7.00 -1.69
C GLU A 71 -4.36 5.75 -1.36
N PHE A 72 -5.25 5.82 -0.36
CA PHE A 72 -6.09 4.68 0.04
C PHE A 72 -7.00 4.16 -1.07
N SER A 73 -7.43 5.03 -2.01
CA SER A 73 -8.28 4.63 -3.14
C SER A 73 -7.65 3.57 -4.03
N ARG A 74 -6.33 3.34 -3.93
CA ARG A 74 -5.62 2.27 -4.64
C ARG A 74 -5.91 0.87 -4.07
N LEU A 75 -6.33 0.77 -2.81
CA LEU A 75 -6.62 -0.50 -2.14
C LEU A 75 -7.95 -1.12 -2.60
N GLY A 76 -9.00 -0.31 -2.69
CA GLY A 76 -10.37 -0.78 -2.92
C GLY A 76 -11.08 -0.07 -4.07
N ARG A 77 -12.35 -0.40 -4.25
CA ARG A 77 -13.29 0.31 -5.12
C ARG A 77 -14.27 1.17 -4.34
N SER A 78 -14.42 0.89 -3.04
CA SER A 78 -15.26 1.61 -2.11
C SER A 78 -14.48 1.89 -0.83
N MET A 79 -14.94 2.89 -0.07
CA MET A 79 -14.39 3.19 1.24
C MET A 79 -14.41 1.95 2.15
N LEU A 80 -15.49 1.17 2.12
CA LEU A 80 -15.62 -0.06 2.90
C LEU A 80 -14.52 -1.08 2.58
N GLU A 81 -14.23 -1.30 1.29
CA GLU A 81 -13.18 -2.23 0.88
C GLU A 81 -11.79 -1.74 1.28
N CYS A 82 -11.54 -0.43 1.16
CA CYS A 82 -10.29 0.16 1.65
C CYS A 82 -10.14 -0.02 3.17
N MET A 83 -11.21 0.24 3.93
CA MET A 83 -11.21 0.10 5.38
C MET A 83 -11.05 -1.36 5.82
N GLU A 84 -11.63 -2.32 5.10
CA GLU A 84 -11.42 -3.75 5.35
C GLU A 84 -9.93 -4.11 5.23
N ILE A 85 -9.29 -3.70 4.13
CA ILE A 85 -7.86 -3.95 3.89
C ILE A 85 -6.99 -3.28 4.96
N ILE A 86 -7.27 -2.03 5.29
CA ILE A 86 -6.54 -1.28 6.33
C ILE A 86 -6.71 -1.97 7.69
N SER A 87 -7.93 -2.37 8.05
CA SER A 87 -8.22 -3.06 9.30
C SER A 87 -7.43 -4.35 9.42
N ILE A 88 -7.34 -5.14 8.34
CA ILE A 88 -6.55 -6.37 8.30
C ILE A 88 -5.06 -6.06 8.50
N ALA A 89 -4.55 -5.02 7.83
CA ALA A 89 -3.15 -4.63 7.96
C ALA A 89 -2.80 -4.22 9.40
N VAL A 90 -3.60 -3.34 10.01
CA VAL A 90 -3.41 -2.89 11.39
C VAL A 90 -3.50 -4.05 12.38
N GLN A 91 -4.50 -4.93 12.25
CA GLN A 91 -4.63 -6.12 13.10
C GLN A 91 -3.44 -7.09 13.00
N LYS A 92 -2.70 -7.07 11.89
CA LYS A 92 -1.46 -7.84 11.72
C LYS A 92 -0.22 -7.11 12.23
N GLY A 93 -0.35 -5.89 12.75
CA GLY A 93 0.77 -5.03 13.12
C GLY A 93 1.54 -4.48 11.92
N ILE A 94 0.92 -4.45 10.73
CA ILE A 94 1.53 -3.89 9.52
C ILE A 94 1.28 -2.38 9.52
N ARG A 95 2.35 -1.61 9.33
CA ARG A 95 2.29 -0.15 9.23
C ARG A 95 1.80 0.26 7.84
N VAL A 96 0.79 1.12 7.76
CA VAL A 96 0.25 1.62 6.49
C VAL A 96 0.61 3.08 6.32
N TYR A 97 1.27 3.41 5.20
CA TYR A 97 1.64 4.78 4.85
C TYR A 97 1.04 5.20 3.52
N THR A 98 0.55 6.45 3.43
CA THR A 98 0.11 7.05 2.16
C THR A 98 0.84 8.34 1.85
N VAL A 99 1.16 8.56 0.57
CA VAL A 99 1.70 9.84 0.08
C VAL A 99 0.64 10.94 0.22
N LYS A 100 -0.52 10.77 -0.41
CA LYS A 100 -1.61 11.74 -0.32
C LYS A 100 -2.29 11.64 1.04
N GLY A 101 -2.49 12.80 1.66
CA GLY A 101 -3.10 12.92 2.99
C GLY A 101 -2.14 12.63 4.15
N ALA A 102 -0.90 12.19 3.87
CA ALA A 102 0.13 11.90 4.87
C ALA A 102 -0.36 10.97 6.01
N TRP A 103 -1.20 9.99 5.70
CA TRP A 103 -1.75 9.10 6.70
C TRP A 103 -0.71 8.06 7.12
N GLN A 104 -0.61 7.87 8.43
CA GLN A 104 0.13 6.79 9.07
C GLN A 104 -0.85 6.05 9.97
N LEU A 105 -1.04 4.76 9.72
CA LEU A 105 -1.80 3.87 10.59
C LEU A 105 -0.87 2.77 11.07
N ASP A 106 -0.71 2.68 12.37
CA ASP A 106 0.02 1.63 13.07
C ASP A 106 -0.76 1.19 14.31
N ASP A 107 -0.25 0.18 15.02
CA ASP A 107 -0.91 -0.44 16.18
C ASP A 107 -0.84 0.44 17.46
N THR A 108 -0.36 1.68 17.36
CA THR A 108 -0.26 2.59 18.50
C THR A 108 -1.62 3.27 18.75
N ILE A 109 -2.45 2.64 19.59
CA ILE A 109 -3.57 3.29 20.29
C ILE A 109 -3.06 3.88 21.60
#